data_AF-A0A3B9PLL0-F1
#
_entry.id   AF-A0A3B9PLL0-F1
#
_cell.length_a   1.000
_cell.length_b   1.000
_cell.length_c   1.000
_cell.angle_alpha   90.00
_cell.angle_beta   90.00
_cell.angle_gamma   90.00
#
_symmetry.space_group_name_H-M   'P 1'
#
loop_
_entity.id
_entity.type
_entity.pdbx_description
1 polymer ?
#
loop_
_entity_poly.entity_id
_entity_poly.type
_entity_poly.pdbx_seq_one_letter_code
_entity_poly.pdbx_strand_id
1 'polypeptide(L)'
;DFTEIVPLSAEKGRNVDELIKAATPLLPVGTPMFEEDEITDRSERFLASEFLREKLFRLLGDELPYGIAVEIEKFEVEGNLRRIHAAVIVDKP
;
A
#
# COMPACT_ATOMS: atom_id res chain seq x y z
N ASP A 1 -8.09 -26.19 0.46
CA ASP A 1 -7.18 -26.44 1.59
C ASP A 1 -6.11 -25.37 1.66
N PHE A 2 -5.70 -24.99 2.87
CA PHE A 2 -4.61 -24.04 3.08
C PHE A 2 -3.27 -24.76 2.97
N THR A 3 -2.30 -24.13 2.31
CA THR A 3 -0.93 -24.65 2.23
C THR A 3 -0.24 -24.64 3.59
N GLU A 4 -0.46 -23.59 4.39
CA GLU A 4 0.05 -23.47 5.77
C GLU A 4 -0.79 -22.46 6.56
N ILE A 5 -0.77 -22.54 7.90
CA ILE A 5 -1.42 -21.57 8.80
C ILE A 5 -0.37 -21.02 9.77
N VAL A 6 -0.04 -19.74 9.63
CA VAL A 6 0.93 -19.03 10.47
C VAL A 6 0.21 -17.98 11.34
N PRO A 7 0.02 -18.22 12.65
CA PRO A 7 -0.53 -17.20 13.53
C PRO A 7 0.52 -16.11 13.78
N LEU A 8 0.22 -14.85 13.47
CA LEU A 8 1.18 -13.74 13.55
C LEU A 8 0.57 -12.44 14.09
N SER A 9 1.42 -11.49 14.43
CA SER A 9 1.03 -10.11 14.74
C SER A 9 2.06 -9.15 14.15
N ALA A 10 1.67 -8.43 13.09
CA ALA A 10 2.53 -7.42 12.46
C ALA A 10 2.87 -6.28 13.41
N GLU A 11 1.88 -5.79 14.18
CA GLU A 11 2.05 -4.73 15.16
C GLU A 11 3.09 -5.09 16.25
N LYS A 12 3.06 -6.34 16.74
CA LYS A 12 3.97 -6.82 17.79
C LYS A 12 5.23 -7.50 17.24
N GLY A 13 5.38 -7.57 15.92
CA GLY A 13 6.46 -8.28 15.24
C GLY A 13 6.49 -9.80 15.47
N ARG A 14 5.41 -10.42 15.95
CA ARG A 14 5.38 -11.85 16.26
C ARG A 14 5.19 -12.68 14.99
N ASN A 15 6.07 -13.65 14.75
CA ASN A 15 6.00 -14.65 13.67
C ASN A 15 5.97 -14.04 12.25
N VAL A 16 6.48 -12.81 12.08
CA VAL A 16 6.58 -12.19 10.76
C VAL A 16 7.62 -12.91 9.90
N ASP A 17 8.72 -13.34 10.51
CA ASP A 17 9.76 -14.14 9.87
C ASP A 17 9.29 -15.54 9.47
N GLU A 18 8.45 -16.16 10.31
CA GLU A 18 7.82 -17.45 9.99
C GLU A 18 6.92 -17.37 8.76
N LEU A 19 6.17 -16.26 8.59
CA LEU A 19 5.40 -16.02 7.36
C LEU A 19 6.31 -15.96 6.13
N ILE A 20 7.44 -15.25 6.21
CA ILE A 20 8.39 -15.16 5.10
C ILE A 20 8.95 -16.54 4.77
N LYS A 21 9.36 -17.31 5.78
CA LYS A 21 9.87 -18.69 5.61
C LYS A 21 8.85 -19.62 4.96
N ALA A 22 7.58 -19.52 5.33
CA ALA A 22 6.51 -20.30 4.72
C ALA A 22 6.23 -19.89 3.26
N ALA A 23 6.37 -18.60 2.93
CA ALA A 23 6.08 -18.07 1.60
C ALA A 23 7.22 -18.27 0.59
N THR A 24 8.49 -18.16 1.02
CA THR A 24 9.66 -18.23 0.11
C THR A 24 9.69 -19.49 -0.78
N PRO A 25 9.42 -20.71 -0.28
CA PRO A 25 9.42 -21.92 -1.10
C PRO A 25 8.31 -21.97 -2.17
N LEU A 26 7.29 -21.12 -2.04
CA LEU A 26 6.16 -21.05 -2.97
C LEU A 26 6.42 -20.11 -4.15
N LEU A 27 7.52 -19.36 -4.12
CA LEU A 27 7.89 -18.46 -5.22
C LEU A 27 8.32 -19.28 -6.45
N PRO A 28 7.85 -18.90 -7.66
CA PRO A 28 8.29 -19.55 -8.89
C PRO A 28 9.78 -19.28 -9.12
N VAL A 29 10.49 -20.27 -9.65
CA VAL A 29 11.87 -20.08 -10.09
C VAL A 29 11.89 -19.13 -11.28
N GLY A 30 12.61 -18.01 -11.16
CA GLY A 30 12.70 -16.99 -12.18
C GLY A 30 13.81 -15.99 -11.89
N THR A 31 14.14 -15.19 -12.89
CA THR A 31 15.05 -14.05 -12.71
C THR A 31 14.37 -12.99 -11.85
N PRO A 32 15.11 -12.29 -10.96
CA PRO A 32 14.56 -11.13 -10.27
C PRO A 32 13.88 -10.17 -11.25
N MET A 33 12.64 -9.79 -10.94
CA MET A 33 11.88 -8.83 -11.77
C MET A 33 12.25 -7.37 -11.47
N PHE A 34 12.89 -7.13 -10.33
CA PHE A 34 13.29 -5.83 -9.81
C PHE A 34 14.72 -5.94 -9.27
N GLU A 35 15.49 -4.85 -9.31
CA GLU A 35 16.84 -4.81 -8.76
C GLU A 35 16.82 -4.81 -7.22
N GLU A 36 17.89 -5.26 -6.56
CA GLU A 36 17.95 -5.33 -5.07
C GLU A 36 17.77 -3.96 -4.40
N ASP A 37 18.26 -2.90 -5.05
CA ASP A 37 18.17 -1.51 -4.60
C ASP A 37 16.98 -0.76 -5.24
N GLU A 38 16.14 -1.46 -5.99
CA GLU A 38 14.92 -0.87 -6.55
C GLU A 38 13.96 -0.60 -5.40
N ILE A 39 14.07 0.61 -4.84
CA ILE A 39 13.03 1.15 -3.96
C ILE A 39 11.76 1.06 -4.79
N THR A 40 10.82 0.21 -4.36
CA THR A 40 9.46 0.21 -4.94
C THR A 40 9.06 1.66 -5.13
N ASP A 41 8.59 2.00 -6.31
CA ASP A 41 8.02 3.28 -6.76
C ASP A 41 6.91 3.87 -5.87
N ARG A 42 6.79 3.42 -4.61
CA ARG A 42 6.24 4.11 -3.45
C ARG A 42 6.94 5.45 -3.19
N SER A 43 6.99 6.28 -4.21
CA SER A 43 7.32 7.69 -4.18
C SER A 43 6.44 8.37 -3.13
N GLU A 44 6.88 9.52 -2.62
CA GLU A 44 6.08 10.32 -1.68
C GLU A 44 4.64 10.56 -2.18
N ARG A 45 4.41 10.47 -3.50
CA ARG A 45 3.07 10.47 -4.13
C ARG A 45 2.22 9.27 -3.70
N PHE A 46 2.75 8.05 -3.77
CA PHE A 46 2.02 6.85 -3.34
C PHE A 46 1.71 6.91 -1.84
N LEU A 47 2.68 7.34 -1.02
CA LEU A 47 2.44 7.53 0.40
C LEU A 47 1.34 8.56 0.66
N ALA A 48 1.36 9.68 -0.07
CA ALA A 48 0.30 10.69 0.01
C ALA A 48 -1.08 10.12 -0.38
N SER A 49 -1.17 9.31 -1.45
CA SER A 49 -2.43 8.67 -1.83
C SER A 49 -2.92 7.67 -0.78
N GLU A 50 -2.03 6.86 -0.19
CA GLU A 50 -2.40 5.92 0.86
C GLU A 50 -2.85 6.64 2.13
N PHE A 51 -2.18 7.74 2.51
CA PHE A 51 -2.60 8.56 3.66
C PHE A 51 -4.02 9.12 3.46
N LEU A 52 -4.30 9.69 2.29
CA LEU A 52 -5.63 10.17 1.94
C LEU A 52 -6.65 9.03 1.98
N ARG A 53 -6.34 7.88 1.38
CA ARG A 53 -7.22 6.71 1.38
C ARG A 53 -7.52 6.23 2.80
N GLU A 54 -6.52 6.11 3.67
CA GLU A 54 -6.72 5.73 5.07
C GLU A 54 -7.70 6.68 5.79
N LYS A 55 -7.58 8.00 5.56
CA LYS A 55 -8.50 8.98 6.15
C LYS A 55 -9.90 8.90 5.57
N LEU A 56 -10.04 8.72 4.26
CA LEU A 56 -11.33 8.52 3.62
C LEU A 56 -12.04 7.29 4.20
N PHE A 57 -11.36 6.16 4.29
CA PHE A 57 -11.92 4.93 4.87
C PHE A 57 -12.34 5.12 6.34
N ARG A 58 -11.51 5.80 7.14
CA ARG A 58 -11.80 6.03 8.57
C ARG A 58 -12.96 7.00 8.80
N LEU A 59 -13.09 8.03 7.97
CA LEU A 59 -14.08 9.10 8.15
C LEU A 59 -15.43 8.78 7.49
N LEU A 60 -15.42 8.03 6.39
CA LEU A 60 -16.64 7.66 5.65
C LEU A 60 -17.27 6.35 6.16
N GLY A 61 -16.53 5.53 6.91
CA GLY A 61 -17.06 4.32 7.53
C GLY A 61 -17.58 3.30 6.51
N ASP A 62 -18.68 2.61 6.83
CA ASP A 62 -19.27 1.53 6.03
C ASP A 62 -19.88 1.97 4.68
N GLU A 63 -19.96 3.28 4.41
CA GLU A 63 -20.52 3.83 3.17
C GLU A 63 -19.51 3.93 2.02
N LEU A 64 -18.35 3.27 2.11
CA LEU A 64 -17.40 3.23 1.00
C LEU A 64 -18.08 2.71 -0.27
N PRO A 65 -18.20 3.55 -1.32
CA PRO A 65 -18.43 3.03 -2.65
C PRO A 65 -17.22 2.13 -2.93
N TYR A 66 -17.47 0.89 -3.36
CA TYR A 66 -16.45 -0.04 -3.83
C TYR A 66 -15.56 0.51 -4.98
N GLY A 67 -15.79 1.76 -5.42
CA GLY A 67 -15.05 2.48 -6.46
C GLY A 67 -14.44 3.82 -6.03
N ILE A 68 -14.09 4.04 -4.75
CA ILE A 68 -13.26 5.21 -4.39
C ILE A 68 -11.79 4.97 -4.81
N ALA A 69 -11.29 5.85 -5.67
CA ALA A 69 -9.88 5.93 -6.03
C ALA A 69 -9.28 7.28 -5.63
N VAL A 70 -8.02 7.28 -5.21
CA VAL A 70 -7.26 8.50 -4.91
C VAL A 70 -6.08 8.56 -5.87
N GLU A 71 -6.01 9.63 -6.65
CA GLU A 71 -4.93 9.88 -7.62
C GLU A 71 -4.20 11.18 -7.26
N ILE A 72 -2.86 11.17 -7.30
CA ILE A 72 -2.04 12.37 -7.08
C ILE A 72 -1.71 12.99 -8.43
N GLU A 73 -2.45 14.04 -8.80
CA GLU A 73 -2.29 14.74 -10.08
C GLU A 73 -1.02 15.60 -10.10
N LYS A 74 -0.63 16.17 -8.95
CA LYS A 74 0.55 17.03 -8.84
C LYS A 74 1.22 16.89 -7.48
N PHE A 75 2.55 16.86 -7.49
CA PHE A 75 3.37 16.84 -6.29
C PHE A 75 4.58 17.74 -6.52
N GLU A 76 4.59 18.90 -5.85
CA GLU A 76 5.64 19.91 -5.94
C GLU A 76 6.34 20.08 -4.59
N VAL A 77 7.67 20.22 -4.65
CA VAL A 77 8.51 20.47 -3.48
C VAL A 77 8.97 21.92 -3.53
N GLU A 78 8.46 22.74 -2.62
CA GLU A 78 8.78 24.16 -2.45
C GLU A 78 9.55 24.34 -1.13
N GLY A 79 10.85 24.03 -1.16
CA GLY A 79 11.69 24.02 0.04
C GLY A 79 11.21 22.97 1.04
N ASN A 80 10.68 23.41 2.19
CA ASN A 80 10.11 22.51 3.20
C ASN A 80 8.62 22.20 2.96
N LEU A 81 7.95 22.90 2.04
CA LEU A 81 6.54 22.69 1.72
C LEU A 81 6.39 21.62 0.64
N ARG A 82 5.47 20.68 0.85
CA ARG A 82 5.01 19.75 -0.19
C ARG A 82 3.62 20.20 -0.61
N ARG A 83 3.49 20.68 -1.85
CA ARG A 83 2.21 21.05 -2.44
C ARG A 83 1.68 19.86 -3.24
N ILE A 84 0.59 19.29 -2.77
CA ILE A 84 0.02 18.05 -3.30
C ILE A 84 -1.39 18.33 -3.80
N HIS A 85 -1.64 18.02 -5.06
CA HIS A 85 -2.97 18.03 -5.66
C HIS A 85 -3.44 16.59 -5.80
N ALA A 86 -4.58 16.28 -5.19
CA ALA A 86 -5.14 14.95 -5.19
C ALA A 86 -6.59 14.99 -5.69
N ALA A 87 -6.93 14.05 -6.58
CA ALA A 87 -8.28 13.80 -7.01
C ALA A 87 -8.84 12.60 -6.26
N VAL A 88 -10.02 12.76 -5.67
CA VAL A 88 -10.82 11.65 -5.11
C VAL A 88 -11.93 11.35 -6.09
N ILE A 89 -11.85 10.18 -6.71
CA ILE A 89 -12.75 9.74 -7.77
C ILE A 89 -13.80 8.80 -7.14
N VAL A 90 -15.07 9.01 -7.46
CA VAL A 90 -16.22 8.21 -6.99
C VAL A 90 -17.03 7.71 -8.19
N ASP A 91 -17.53 6.49 -8.09
CA ASP A 91 -18.18 5.78 -9.20
C ASP A 91 -19.62 6.29 -9.48
N LYS A 92 -20.35 6.76 -8.44
CA LYS A 92 -21.71 7.32 -8.55
C LYS A 92 -21.99 8.37 -7.46
N PRO A 93 -22.75 9.45 -7.76
CA PRO A 93 -23.23 10.43 -6.78
C PRO A 93 -24.33 9.87 -5.87
#